data_AF-A0AAT9GSS1-F1
#
_entry.id   AF-A0AAT9GSS1-F1
#
_cell.length_a   1.000
_cell.length_b   1.000
_cell.length_c   1.000
_cell.angle_alpha   90.00
_cell.angle_beta   90.00
_cell.angle_gamma   90.00
#
_symmetry.space_group_name_H-M   'P 1'
#
loop_
_entity.id
_entity.type
_entity.pdbx_description
1 polymer ?
#
loop_
_entity_poly.entity_id
_entity_poly.type
_entity_poly.pdbx_seq_one_letter_code
_entity_poly.pdbx_strand_id
1 'polypeptide(L)'
;MVYIDSLDSSLNDLLKFYNCKDCRFVNFIVIKDEEKFFDYLFKKNDKIVVIISPQRGYLVNLLKDLASRKGKTVHVLLSSQLNENTCVVCFC
;
A
#
# COMPACT_ATOMS: atom_id res chain seq x y z
N MET A 1 -7.03 -14.36 -15.83
CA MET A 1 -7.75 -13.13 -15.47
C MET A 1 -8.19 -13.29 -14.02
N VAL A 2 -7.50 -12.67 -13.08
CA VAL A 2 -7.91 -12.74 -11.66
C VAL A 2 -9.06 -11.75 -11.51
N TYR A 3 -10.26 -12.28 -11.30
CA TYR A 3 -11.44 -11.51 -10.94
C TYR A 3 -11.16 -10.85 -9.58
N ILE A 4 -10.98 -9.53 -9.59
CA ILE A 4 -11.04 -8.73 -8.38
C ILE A 4 -12.53 -8.47 -8.19
N ASP A 5 -13.20 -9.31 -7.40
CA ASP A 5 -14.52 -8.98 -6.88
C ASP A 5 -14.42 -7.62 -6.17
N SER A 6 -15.36 -6.76 -6.53
CA SER A 6 -15.48 -5.34 -6.22
C SER A 6 -14.83 -4.92 -4.90
N LEU A 7 -13.66 -4.29 -4.99
CA LEU A 7 -13.20 -3.33 -3.99
C LEU A 7 -14.28 -2.26 -3.86
N ASP A 8 -14.86 -2.15 -2.68
CA ASP A 8 -15.91 -1.21 -2.29
C ASP A 8 -15.74 0.18 -2.94
N SER A 9 -16.85 0.80 -3.32
CA SER A 9 -16.91 2.16 -3.91
C SER A 9 -16.06 3.19 -3.16
N SER A 10 -15.96 3.04 -1.83
CA SER A 10 -15.15 3.86 -0.94
C SER A 10 -13.65 3.82 -1.23
N LEU A 11 -13.12 2.66 -1.64
CA LEU A 11 -11.72 2.51 -2.02
C LEU A 11 -11.44 3.14 -3.37
N ASN A 12 -12.31 2.93 -4.36
CA ASN A 12 -12.17 3.57 -5.66
C ASN A 12 -12.25 5.10 -5.58
N ASP A 13 -13.10 5.65 -4.72
CA ASP A 13 -13.19 7.10 -4.53
C ASP A 13 -12.00 7.67 -3.76
N LEU A 14 -11.44 6.93 -2.79
CA LEU A 14 -10.15 7.25 -2.17
C LEU A 14 -9.01 7.29 -3.21
N LEU A 15 -8.96 6.31 -4.12
CA LEU A 15 -7.93 6.24 -5.15
C LEU A 15 -8.01 7.39 -6.16
N LYS A 16 -9.23 7.81 -6.53
CA LYS A 16 -9.45 9.03 -7.31
C LYS A 16 -8.96 10.29 -6.58
N PHE A 17 -9.17 10.37 -5.26
CA PHE A 17 -8.72 11.51 -4.45
C PHE A 17 -7.20 11.69 -4.45
N TYR A 18 -6.45 10.58 -4.42
CA TYR A 18 -4.99 10.62 -4.44
C TYR A 18 -4.36 10.69 -5.84
N ASN A 19 -5.18 10.61 -6.89
CA ASN A 19 -4.83 10.68 -8.31
C ASN A 19 -3.78 9.62 -8.74
N CYS A 20 -3.90 8.40 -8.20
CA CYS A 20 -2.95 7.32 -8.44
C CYS A 20 -3.25 6.59 -9.75
N LYS A 21 -2.19 6.21 -10.48
CA LYS A 21 -2.28 5.67 -11.85
C LYS A 21 -2.34 4.15 -11.89
N ASP A 22 -1.73 3.48 -10.93
CA ASP A 22 -1.64 2.02 -10.86
C ASP A 22 -1.81 1.56 -9.41
N CYS A 23 -2.62 0.51 -9.20
CA CYS A 23 -2.88 -0.07 -7.89
C CYS A 23 -2.78 -1.59 -7.97
N ARG A 24 -2.06 -2.18 -7.02
CA ARG A 24 -1.76 -3.61 -7.02
C ARG A 24 -2.05 -4.21 -5.67
N PHE A 25 -2.69 -5.38 -5.69
CA PHE A 25 -2.74 -6.25 -4.54
C PHE A 25 -1.41 -6.95 -4.36
N VAL A 26 -0.92 -6.91 -3.13
CA VAL A 26 0.35 -7.49 -2.74
C VAL A 26 0.07 -8.41 -1.55
N ASN A 27 0.43 -9.68 -1.70
CA ASN A 27 0.28 -10.65 -0.64
C ASN A 27 1.61 -10.76 0.15
N PHE A 28 1.54 -10.59 1.45
CA PHE A 28 2.71 -10.68 2.32
C PHE A 28 3.27 -12.11 2.41
N ILE A 29 2.47 -13.14 2.15
CA ILE A 29 2.93 -14.55 2.18
C ILE A 29 4.09 -14.77 1.19
N VAL A 30 4.11 -14.04 0.07
CA VAL A 30 5.19 -14.14 -0.93
C VAL A 30 6.36 -13.19 -0.66
N ILE A 31 6.23 -12.28 0.31
CA ILE A 31 7.27 -11.31 0.67
C ILE A 31 8.10 -11.89 1.82
N LYS A 32 9.35 -12.25 1.52
CA LYS A 32 10.31 -12.71 2.53
C LYS A 32 10.79 -11.60 3.47
N ASP A 33 10.87 -10.37 2.97
CA ASP A 33 11.43 -9.21 3.68
C ASP A 33 10.64 -7.95 3.29
N GLU A 34 9.75 -7.52 4.20
CA GLU A 34 8.81 -6.42 3.98
C GLU A 34 9.54 -5.07 3.88
N GLU A 35 10.56 -4.87 4.70
CA GLU A 35 11.35 -3.64 4.69
C GLU A 35 12.06 -3.47 3.34
N LYS A 36 12.76 -4.52 2.86
CA LYS A 36 13.40 -4.47 1.53
C LYS A 36 12.40 -4.27 0.40
N PHE A 37 11.23 -4.90 0.51
CA PHE A 37 10.17 -4.76 -0.50
C PHE A 37 9.70 -3.30 -0.60
N PHE A 38 9.34 -2.68 0.53
CA PHE A 38 8.88 -1.29 0.51
C PHE A 38 10.00 -0.30 0.20
N ASP A 39 11.23 -0.55 0.65
CA ASP A 39 12.41 0.25 0.30
C ASP A 39 12.61 0.30 -1.23
N TYR A 40 12.43 -0.84 -1.90
CA TYR A 40 12.48 -0.93 -3.36
C TYR A 40 11.35 -0.14 -4.03
N LEU A 41 10.13 -0.21 -3.50
CA LEU A 41 8.99 0.54 -4.05
C LEU A 41 9.20 2.05 -3.99
N PHE A 42 9.70 2.55 -2.86
CA PHE A 42 10.02 3.97 -2.69
C PHE A 42 11.21 4.44 -3.55
N LYS A 43 12.10 3.53 -3.99
CA LYS A 43 13.18 3.90 -4.92
C LYS A 43 12.64 4.31 -6.30
N LYS A 44 11.50 3.76 -6.71
CA LYS A 44 10.95 3.92 -8.07
C LYS A 44 9.82 4.94 -8.19
N ASN A 45 9.23 5.37 -7.07
CA ASN A 45 8.02 6.21 -7.08
C ASN A 45 8.16 7.36 -6.08
N ASP A 46 7.62 8.51 -6.44
CA ASP A 46 7.69 9.72 -5.61
C ASP A 46 6.57 9.77 -4.56
N LYS A 47 5.38 9.24 -4.91
CA LYS A 47 4.22 9.19 -4.03
C LYS A 47 3.60 7.80 -4.05
N ILE A 48 3.41 7.22 -2.87
CA ILE A 48 2.79 5.89 -2.74
C ILE A 48 1.62 5.98 -1.77
N VAL A 49 0.51 5.36 -2.11
CA VAL A 49 -0.58 5.10 -1.16
C VAL A 49 -0.57 3.61 -0.85
N VAL A 50 -0.49 3.26 0.42
CA VAL A 50 -0.51 1.86 0.87
C VAL A 50 -1.73 1.67 1.75
N ILE A 51 -2.51 0.64 1.46
CA ILE A 51 -3.71 0.28 2.21
C ILE A 51 -3.45 -1.07 2.85
N ILE A 52 -3.51 -1.13 4.17
CA ILE A 52 -3.17 -2.33 4.94
C ILE A 52 -4.30 -2.70 5.90
N SER A 53 -4.33 -3.97 6.30
CA SER A 53 -5.20 -4.41 7.40
C SER A 53 -4.79 -3.74 8.72
N PRO A 54 -5.76 -3.32 9.58
CA PRO A 54 -5.49 -2.84 10.93
C PRO A 54 -4.63 -3.78 11.77
N GLN A 55 -4.72 -5.10 11.54
CA GLN A 55 -3.91 -6.13 12.22
C GLN A 55 -2.41 -5.94 11.97
N ARG A 56 -2.04 -5.27 10.88
CA ARG A 56 -0.65 -4.92 10.54
C ARG A 56 -0.34 -3.44 10.69
N GLY A 57 -1.06 -2.76 11.59
CA GLY A 57 -0.85 -1.34 11.88
C GLY A 57 0.59 -0.98 12.26
N TYR A 58 1.40 -1.93 12.73
CA TYR A 58 2.83 -1.74 12.98
C TYR A 58 3.60 -1.29 11.72
N LEU A 59 3.15 -1.69 10.53
CA LEU A 59 3.76 -1.31 9.24
C LEU A 59 3.60 0.18 8.93
N VAL A 60 2.64 0.88 9.54
CA VAL A 60 2.44 2.32 9.29
C VAL A 60 3.71 3.11 9.63
N ASN A 61 4.32 2.81 10.76
CA ASN A 61 5.54 3.51 11.20
C ASN A 61 6.73 3.15 10.31
N LEU A 62 6.89 1.86 9.99
CA LEU A 62 7.94 1.39 9.07
C LEU A 62 7.86 2.10 7.71
N LEU A 63 6.67 2.19 7.12
CA LEU A 63 6.46 2.83 5.83
C LEU A 63 6.77 4.32 5.86
N LYS A 64 6.34 5.03 6.92
CA LYS A 64 6.62 6.45 7.10
C LYS A 64 8.12 6.71 7.28
N ASP A 65 8.79 5.88 8.06
CA ASP A 65 10.23 6.01 8.30
C ASP A 65 11.02 5.78 7.00
N LEU A 66 10.70 4.73 6.24
CA LEU A 66 11.32 4.45 4.94
C LEU A 66 11.10 5.58 3.93
N ALA A 67 9.88 6.09 3.83
CA ALA A 67 9.55 7.20 2.94
C ALA A 67 10.32 8.47 3.34
N SER A 68 10.35 8.80 4.64
CA SER A 68 11.07 9.97 5.17
C SER A 68 12.58 9.90 4.88
N ARG A 69 13.21 8.73 5.07
CA ARG A 69 14.64 8.53 4.79
C ARG A 69 15.00 8.77 3.32
N LYS A 70 14.04 8.59 2.41
CA LYS A 70 14.24 8.78 0.97
C LYS A 70 13.67 10.08 0.42
N GLY A 71 13.09 10.93 1.26
CA GLY A 71 12.39 12.15 0.83
C GLY A 71 11.19 11.86 -0.08
N LYS A 72 10.48 10.74 0.16
CA LYS A 72 9.29 10.31 -0.60
C LYS A 72 8.02 10.57 0.20
N THR A 73 6.89 10.65 -0.50
CA THR A 73 5.58 10.79 0.15
C THR A 73 4.91 9.43 0.25
N VAL A 74 4.46 9.06 1.45
CA VAL A 74 3.61 7.89 1.65
C VAL A 74 2.32 8.27 2.37
N HIS A 75 1.19 7.79 1.87
CA HIS A 75 -0.07 7.79 2.61
C HIS A 75 -0.41 6.35 2.98
N VAL A 76 -0.58 6.10 4.27
CA VAL A 76 -0.96 4.76 4.75
C VAL A 76 -2.40 4.83 5.25
N LEU A 77 -3.26 3.98 4.69
CA LEU A 77 -4.66 3.85 5.04
C LEU A 77 -4.89 2.47 5.67
N LEU A 78 -5.76 2.42 6.67
CA LEU A 78 -6.18 1.16 7.30
C LEU A 78 -7.55 0.79 6.76
N SER A 79 -7.73 -0.46 6.33
CA SER A 79 -9.02 -1.00 5.92
C SER A 79 -9.27 -2.35 6.57
N SER A 80 -10.36 -2.46 7.33
CA SER A 80 -10.84 -3.72 7.91
C SER A 80 -11.33 -4.73 6.87
N GLN A 81 -11.47 -4.31 5.61
CA GLN A 81 -11.85 -5.18 4.50
C GLN A 81 -10.66 -5.95 3.91
N LEU A 82 -9.43 -5.55 4.25
CA LEU A 82 -8.23 -6.27 3.83
C LEU A 82 -7.91 -7.38 4.83
N ASN A 83 -7.58 -8.55 4.31
CA ASN A 83 -6.99 -9.63 5.08
C ASN A 83 -5.60 -9.21 5.59
N GLU A 84 -5.18 -9.63 6.79
CA GLU A 84 -3.82 -9.44 7.33
C GLU A 84 -2.71 -9.77 6.33
N ASN A 85 -2.90 -10.79 5.49
CA ASN A 85 -1.90 -11.22 4.53
C ASN A 85 -1.89 -10.41 3.24
N THR A 86 -2.74 -9.40 3.09
CA THR A 86 -2.83 -8.62 1.85
C THR A 86 -2.74 -7.12 2.13
N CYS A 87 -2.05 -6.41 1.24
CA CYS A 87 -2.12 -4.96 1.15
C CYS A 87 -2.40 -4.53 -0.28
N VAL A 88 -2.88 -3.30 -0.43
CA VAL A 88 -2.96 -2.62 -1.71
C VAL A 88 -1.87 -1.56 -1.75
N VAL A 89 -1.06 -1.59 -2.80
CA VAL A 89 -0.05 -0.56 -3.06
C VAL A 89 -0.45 0.18 -4.32
N CYS A 90 -0.59 1.49 -4.20
CA CYS A 90 -0.93 2.38 -5.30
C CYS A 90 0.20 3.36 -5.56
N PHE A 91 0.55 3.51 -6.83
CA PHE A 91 1.61 4.36 -7.32
C PHE A 91 1.03 5.64 -7.92
N CYS A 92 1.57 6.75 -7.44
CA CYS A 92 1.23 8.10 -7.83
C CYS A 92 2.58 8.86 -8.04
#